data_AF-A0A3R8QT49-F1
#
_entry.id   AF-A0A3R8QT49-F1
#
_cell.length_a   1.000
_cell.length_b   1.000
_cell.length_c   1.000
_cell.angle_alpha   90.00
_cell.angle_beta   90.00
_cell.angle_gamma   90.00
#
_symmetry.space_group_name_H-M   'P 1'
#
loop_
_entity.id
_entity.type
_entity.pdbx_description
1 polymer ?
#
loop_
_entity_poly.entity_id
_entity_poly.type
_entity_poly.pdbx_seq_one_letter_code
_entity_poly.pdbx_strand_id
1 'polypeptide(L)'
;MTGVLNTFGEWLPLRTWFDDLHRNLHLGDAGRWYSEVAASWLWVLALSGLTLWVTRKVRTRSARAYLLPQRKGPQRQRSISLHATIGVWAAIGTFFLSATGLTWSQFAGGNVSALRQSLSWSTPYLSSEAATTTPIAETEVPATAQSVLEAARPEGLTDPVAITPSTDGGAWLVSQVQRSWPLKQDSMAIDPTSEAVVGSVRFADWPVAGKLAEAGISFHMGILFGWPNQLLLIAIAGAVIALIVIGYRMWWRRRPKPPRTGLPRPLGRRVDTAAAYGILIAIAAVVGLALPLLGVTLLAFIALDLTRRIVPGMDSARKNESA
;
A
#
# COMPACT_ATOMS: atom_id res chain seq x y z
N MET A 1 -6.75 33.60 5.12
CA MET A 1 -6.91 32.42 4.26
C MET A 1 -6.34 32.78 2.91
N THR A 2 -5.09 32.41 2.64
CA THR A 2 -4.50 32.51 1.31
C THR A 2 -5.32 31.60 0.40
N GLY A 3 -5.92 32.14 -0.65
CA GLY A 3 -6.81 31.42 -1.58
C GLY A 3 -6.08 30.43 -2.49
N VAL A 4 -5.11 29.68 -1.94
CA VAL A 4 -4.38 28.64 -2.65
C VAL A 4 -5.19 27.36 -2.51
N LEU A 5 -5.77 26.90 -3.61
CA LEU A 5 -6.39 25.59 -3.67
C LEU A 5 -5.29 24.53 -3.53
N ASN A 6 -5.31 23.75 -2.44
CA ASN A 6 -4.41 22.61 -2.26
C ASN A 6 -4.74 21.55 -3.32
N THR A 7 -4.01 21.59 -4.43
CA THR A 7 -4.03 20.61 -5.51
C THR A 7 -2.71 19.84 -5.48
N PHE A 8 -2.74 18.56 -5.84
CA PHE A 8 -1.54 17.75 -6.00
C PHE A 8 -1.55 17.16 -7.40
N GLY A 9 -0.64 17.62 -8.26
CA GLY A 9 -0.70 17.33 -9.70
C GLY A 9 -2.02 17.79 -10.31
N GLU A 10 -2.72 16.88 -10.99
CA GLU A 10 -4.00 17.14 -11.69
C GLU A 10 -5.25 16.96 -10.79
N TRP A 11 -5.09 16.70 -9.48
CA TRP A 11 -6.20 16.35 -8.62
C TRP A 11 -6.93 17.56 -8.03
N LEU A 12 -8.27 17.53 -8.11
CA LEU A 12 -9.14 18.48 -7.45
C LEU A 12 -8.96 18.45 -5.93
N PRO A 13 -9.20 19.58 -5.22
CA PRO A 13 -8.90 19.71 -3.78
C PRO A 13 -9.50 18.61 -2.89
N LEU A 14 -10.74 18.18 -3.19
CA LEU A 14 -11.39 17.11 -2.42
C LEU A 14 -10.63 15.79 -2.52
N ARG A 15 -10.13 15.45 -3.70
CA ARG A 15 -9.36 14.23 -3.91
C ARG A 15 -8.02 14.30 -3.20
N THR A 16 -7.33 15.44 -3.28
CA THR A 16 -6.08 15.68 -2.54
C THR A 16 -6.27 15.49 -1.05
N TRP A 17 -7.36 16.03 -0.49
CA TRP A 17 -7.68 15.88 0.93
C TRP A 17 -7.83 14.41 1.35
N PHE A 18 -8.54 13.59 0.56
CA PHE A 18 -8.68 12.15 0.83
C PHE A 18 -7.37 11.38 0.64
N ASP A 19 -6.55 11.75 -0.35
CA ASP A 19 -5.23 11.17 -0.55
C ASP A 19 -4.33 11.40 0.67
N ASP A 20 -4.29 12.64 1.16
CA ASP A 20 -3.55 12.97 2.38
C ASP A 20 -4.10 12.25 3.62
N LEU A 21 -5.42 12.17 3.77
CA LEU A 21 -6.05 11.43 4.86
C LEU A 21 -5.62 9.94 4.82
N HIS A 22 -5.63 9.32 3.65
CA HIS A 22 -5.25 7.92 3.48
C HIS A 22 -3.75 7.69 3.75
N ARG A 23 -2.90 8.59 3.24
CA ARG A 23 -1.44 8.49 3.32
C ARG A 23 -0.89 8.80 4.71
N ASN A 24 -1.45 9.79 5.41
CA ASN A 24 -0.88 10.31 6.64
C ASN A 24 -1.91 10.73 7.72
N LEU A 25 -3.20 10.46 7.55
CA LEU A 25 -4.26 10.80 8.51
C LEU A 25 -4.34 12.30 8.88
N HIS A 26 -3.75 13.19 8.07
CA HIS A 26 -3.51 14.60 8.40
C HIS A 26 -2.68 14.83 9.67
N LEU A 27 -1.84 13.86 10.05
CA LEU A 27 -0.94 13.90 11.21
C LEU A 27 0.54 14.05 10.81
N GLY A 28 0.82 14.42 9.55
CA GLY A 28 2.19 14.54 9.03
C GLY A 28 2.95 13.22 9.09
N ASP A 29 4.23 13.28 9.47
CA ASP A 29 5.11 12.10 9.50
C ASP A 29 4.61 11.01 10.45
N ALA A 30 4.05 11.37 11.61
CA ALA A 30 3.53 10.41 12.58
C ALA A 30 2.39 9.56 11.98
N GLY A 31 1.48 10.19 11.24
CA GLY A 31 0.42 9.48 10.56
C GLY A 31 0.92 8.70 9.34
N ARG A 32 1.97 9.17 8.66
CA ARG A 32 2.61 8.40 7.58
C ARG A 32 3.24 7.11 8.10
N TRP A 33 3.91 7.15 9.26
CA TRP A 33 4.44 5.97 9.93
C TRP A 33 3.31 5.03 10.37
N TYR A 34 2.22 5.58 10.91
CA TYR A 34 1.05 4.81 11.29
C TYR A 34 0.42 4.09 10.08
N SER A 35 0.22 4.80 8.96
CA SER A 35 -0.33 4.20 7.74
C SER A 35 0.56 3.09 7.18
N GLU A 36 1.88 3.23 7.24
CA GLU A 36 2.82 2.17 6.86
C GLU A 36 2.77 0.96 7.82
N VAL A 37 2.67 1.18 9.14
CA VAL A 37 2.40 0.09 10.10
C VAL A 37 1.09 -0.61 9.75
N ALA A 38 0.00 0.12 9.51
CA ALA A 38 -1.28 -0.46 9.15
C ALA A 38 -1.21 -1.27 7.84
N ALA A 39 -0.59 -0.72 6.79
CA ALA A 39 -0.41 -1.38 5.50
C ALA A 39 0.45 -2.65 5.62
N SER A 40 1.51 -2.61 6.43
CA SER A 40 2.41 -3.76 6.63
C SER A 40 1.81 -4.86 7.51
N TRP A 41 0.89 -4.54 8.44
CA TRP A 41 0.19 -5.56 9.21
C TRP A 41 -1.01 -6.18 8.47
N LEU A 42 -1.57 -5.48 7.47
CA LEU A 42 -2.77 -5.95 6.77
C LEU A 42 -2.59 -7.36 6.16
N TRP A 43 -1.50 -7.58 5.42
CA TRP A 43 -1.24 -8.90 4.81
C TRP A 43 -0.91 -9.97 5.86
N VAL A 44 -0.22 -9.62 6.95
CA VAL A 44 0.08 -10.53 8.06
C VAL A 44 -1.20 -11.02 8.73
N LEU A 45 -2.14 -10.10 9.00
CA LEU A 45 -3.44 -10.42 9.59
C LEU A 45 -4.31 -11.24 8.63
N ALA A 46 -4.31 -10.90 7.34
CA ALA A 46 -5.04 -11.66 6.32
C ALA A 46 -4.48 -13.08 6.15
N LEU A 47 -3.15 -13.26 6.10
CA LEU A 47 -2.50 -14.58 6.07
C LEU A 47 -2.78 -15.38 7.34
N SER A 48 -2.74 -14.73 8.50
CA SER A 48 -3.08 -15.37 9.78
C SER A 48 -4.52 -15.88 9.77
N GLY A 49 -5.47 -15.05 9.31
CA GLY A 49 -6.87 -15.42 9.14
C GLY A 49 -7.06 -16.58 8.16
N LEU A 50 -6.37 -16.54 7.01
CA LEU A 50 -6.41 -17.60 6.01
C LEU A 50 -5.83 -18.91 6.55
N THR A 51 -4.74 -18.86 7.31
CA THR A 51 -4.13 -20.03 7.94
C THR A 51 -5.08 -20.67 8.96
N LEU A 52 -5.73 -19.86 9.79
CA LEU A 52 -6.77 -20.33 10.71
C LEU A 52 -7.97 -20.94 9.97
N TRP A 53 -8.32 -20.39 8.80
CA TRP A 53 -9.36 -20.95 7.94
C TRP A 53 -8.95 -22.31 7.35
N VAL A 54 -7.75 -22.44 6.78
CA VAL A 54 -7.24 -23.69 6.19
C VAL A 54 -7.14 -24.78 7.27
N THR A 55 -6.52 -24.48 8.40
CA THR A 55 -6.36 -25.45 9.51
C THR A 55 -7.71 -25.95 10.03
N ARG A 56 -8.71 -25.05 10.14
CA ARG A 56 -10.07 -25.43 10.52
C ARG A 56 -10.79 -26.23 9.43
N LYS A 57 -10.59 -25.89 8.15
CA LYS A 57 -11.12 -26.65 7.01
C LYS A 57 -10.59 -28.08 6.99
N VAL A 58 -9.27 -28.25 7.13
CA VAL A 58 -8.62 -29.57 7.18
C VAL A 58 -9.17 -30.39 8.34
N ARG A 59 -9.34 -29.79 9.51
CA ARG A 59 -9.88 -30.47 10.71
C ARG A 59 -11.36 -30.85 10.59
N THR A 60 -12.17 -30.07 9.88
CA THR A 60 -13.63 -30.30 9.77
C THR A 60 -14.06 -31.02 8.49
N ARG A 61 -13.14 -31.22 7.53
CA ARG A 61 -13.39 -31.84 6.20
C ARG A 61 -14.57 -31.24 5.41
N SER A 62 -14.97 -30.00 5.70
CA SER A 62 -16.11 -29.34 5.04
C SER A 62 -15.67 -28.07 4.32
N ALA A 63 -15.42 -28.18 3.00
CA ALA A 63 -15.02 -27.05 2.16
C ALA A 63 -16.20 -26.09 1.86
N ARG A 64 -17.41 -26.64 1.70
CA ARG A 64 -18.60 -25.89 1.26
C ARG A 64 -19.15 -24.96 2.35
N ALA A 65 -18.89 -25.26 3.62
CA ALA A 65 -19.42 -24.51 4.77
C ALA A 65 -18.74 -23.14 5.01
N TYR A 66 -17.70 -22.80 4.25
CA TYR A 66 -16.89 -21.60 4.47
C TYR A 66 -16.59 -20.76 3.22
N LEU A 67 -17.02 -21.19 2.03
CA LEU A 67 -17.06 -20.33 0.83
C LEU A 67 -18.38 -19.55 0.72
N LEU A 68 -19.40 -20.01 1.44
CA LEU A 68 -20.69 -19.35 1.58
C LEU A 68 -20.99 -19.13 3.07
N PRO A 69 -21.57 -17.98 3.44
CA PRO A 69 -21.88 -17.70 4.83
C PRO A 69 -23.02 -18.61 5.32
N GLN A 70 -22.85 -19.17 6.52
CA GLN A 70 -23.88 -19.97 7.17
C GLN A 70 -25.08 -19.10 7.52
N ARG A 71 -26.26 -19.46 6.99
CA ARG A 71 -27.51 -18.71 7.22
C ARG A 71 -28.29 -19.14 8.46
N LYS A 72 -28.14 -20.40 8.89
CA LYS A 72 -28.84 -20.99 10.04
C LYS A 72 -27.89 -21.24 11.21
N GLY A 73 -28.43 -21.26 12.44
CA GLY A 73 -27.70 -21.59 13.67
C GLY A 73 -27.46 -20.41 14.62
N PRO A 74 -26.76 -20.66 15.75
CA PRO A 74 -26.47 -19.67 16.77
C PRO A 74 -25.81 -18.42 16.17
N GLN A 75 -26.20 -17.23 16.65
CA GLN A 75 -25.70 -15.95 16.15
C GLN A 75 -24.17 -15.88 16.10
N ARG A 76 -23.51 -16.53 17.07
CA ARG A 76 -22.04 -16.66 17.13
C ARG A 76 -21.45 -17.38 15.92
N GLN A 77 -22.01 -18.52 15.54
CA GLN A 77 -21.50 -19.31 14.42
C GLN A 77 -21.71 -18.57 13.10
N ARG A 78 -22.86 -17.88 12.96
CA ARG A 78 -23.15 -17.01 11.83
C ARG A 78 -22.14 -15.87 11.68
N SER A 79 -21.83 -15.14 12.75
CA SER A 79 -20.82 -14.05 12.69
C SER A 79 -19.43 -14.56 12.31
N ILE A 80 -19.00 -15.71 12.86
CA ILE A 80 -17.71 -16.31 12.52
C ILE A 80 -17.68 -16.75 11.05
N SER A 81 -18.75 -17.38 10.58
CA SER A 81 -18.85 -17.83 9.19
C SER A 81 -18.87 -16.67 8.21
N LEU A 82 -19.62 -15.60 8.51
CA LEU A 82 -19.66 -14.39 7.70
C LEU A 82 -18.27 -13.72 7.63
N HIS A 83 -17.62 -13.52 8.78
CA HIS A 83 -16.27 -12.96 8.84
C HIS A 83 -15.26 -13.81 8.07
N ALA A 84 -15.28 -15.14 8.24
CA ALA A 84 -14.39 -16.03 7.52
C ALA A 84 -14.63 -16.00 6.00
N THR A 85 -15.90 -15.96 5.57
CA THR A 85 -16.25 -15.94 4.15
C THR A 85 -15.78 -14.65 3.50
N ILE A 86 -16.12 -13.49 4.08
CA ILE A 86 -15.67 -12.18 3.58
C ILE A 86 -14.14 -12.13 3.56
N GLY A 87 -13.48 -12.63 4.61
CA GLY A 87 -12.02 -12.62 4.74
C GLY A 87 -11.33 -13.42 3.63
N VAL A 88 -11.82 -14.61 3.29
CA VAL A 88 -11.25 -15.44 2.22
C VAL A 88 -11.37 -14.75 0.86
N TRP A 89 -12.53 -14.18 0.54
CA TRP A 89 -12.73 -13.48 -0.73
C TRP A 89 -11.93 -12.16 -0.80
N ALA A 90 -11.85 -11.43 0.31
CA ALA A 90 -11.11 -10.17 0.37
C ALA A 90 -9.58 -10.37 0.37
N ALA A 91 -9.08 -11.54 0.82
CA ALA A 91 -7.66 -11.79 1.03
C ALA A 91 -6.79 -11.48 -0.20
N ILE A 92 -7.22 -11.90 -1.39
CA ILE A 92 -6.50 -11.63 -2.64
C ILE A 92 -6.35 -10.12 -2.86
N GLY A 93 -7.45 -9.38 -2.73
CA GLY A 93 -7.46 -7.93 -2.86
C GLY A 93 -6.59 -7.24 -1.81
N THR A 94 -6.67 -7.67 -0.54
CA THR A 94 -5.86 -7.08 0.53
C THR A 94 -4.37 -7.39 0.40
N PHE A 95 -3.99 -8.56 -0.11
CA PHE A 95 -2.59 -8.88 -0.38
C PHE A 95 -2.03 -8.00 -1.48
N PHE A 96 -2.78 -7.85 -2.58
CA PHE A 96 -2.42 -6.94 -3.65
C PHE A 96 -2.26 -5.51 -3.12
N LEU A 97 -3.27 -4.97 -2.44
CA LEU A 97 -3.26 -3.57 -1.97
C LEU A 97 -2.17 -3.32 -0.94
N SER A 98 -1.93 -4.27 -0.03
CA SER A 98 -0.85 -4.19 0.95
C SER A 98 0.51 -4.19 0.25
N ALA A 99 0.74 -5.11 -0.71
CA ALA A 99 1.99 -5.19 -1.44
C ALA A 99 2.28 -3.90 -2.22
N THR A 100 1.34 -3.41 -3.03
CA THR A 100 1.56 -2.20 -3.82
C THR A 100 1.66 -0.96 -2.94
N GLY A 101 0.83 -0.81 -1.90
CA GLY A 101 0.89 0.35 -1.00
C GLY A 101 2.22 0.48 -0.26
N LEU A 102 2.87 -0.65 0.07
CA LEU A 102 4.19 -0.65 0.69
C LEU A 102 5.32 -0.20 -0.27
N THR A 103 5.13 -0.30 -1.59
CA THR A 103 6.19 0.08 -2.55
C THR A 103 6.48 1.58 -2.63
N TRP A 104 5.58 2.43 -2.13
CA TRP A 104 5.76 3.89 -2.07
C TRP A 104 5.59 4.47 -0.67
N SER A 105 5.65 3.61 0.36
CA SER A 105 5.66 4.06 1.75
C SER A 105 7.00 4.70 2.13
N GLN A 106 7.14 5.20 3.35
CA GLN A 106 8.35 5.91 3.78
C GLN A 106 9.58 5.02 3.79
N PHE A 107 9.52 3.93 4.57
CA PHE A 107 10.69 3.10 4.80
C PHE A 107 10.70 1.90 3.86
N ALA A 108 9.60 1.14 3.79
CA ALA A 108 9.49 0.04 2.83
C ALA A 108 9.61 0.52 1.38
N GLY A 109 8.95 1.64 1.03
CA GLY A 109 9.06 2.21 -0.32
C GLY A 109 10.47 2.73 -0.66
N GLY A 110 11.19 3.27 0.33
CA GLY A 110 12.61 3.61 0.18
C GLY A 110 13.47 2.40 -0.15
N ASN A 111 13.29 1.29 0.57
CA ASN A 111 13.99 0.03 0.30
C ASN A 111 13.64 -0.56 -1.08
N VAL A 112 12.37 -0.51 -1.48
CA VAL A 112 11.93 -0.93 -2.82
C VAL A 112 12.58 -0.06 -3.90
N SER A 113 12.68 1.24 -3.68
CA SER A 113 13.32 2.17 -4.62
C SER A 113 14.81 1.87 -4.77
N ALA A 114 15.53 1.65 -3.66
CA ALA A 114 16.94 1.27 -3.67
C ALA A 114 17.18 -0.07 -4.38
N LEU A 115 16.32 -1.07 -4.13
CA LEU A 115 16.39 -2.38 -4.81
C LEU A 115 16.13 -2.24 -6.32
N ARG A 116 15.15 -1.43 -6.71
CA ARG A 116 14.87 -1.18 -8.13
C ARG A 116 16.05 -0.50 -8.82
N GLN A 117 16.73 0.42 -8.13
CA GLN A 117 17.91 1.09 -8.66
C GLN A 117 19.07 0.11 -8.85
N SER A 118 19.36 -0.75 -7.87
CA SER A 118 20.48 -1.71 -7.94
C SER A 118 20.28 -2.79 -9.01
N LEU A 119 19.03 -3.11 -9.35
CA LEU A 119 18.67 -4.08 -10.38
C LEU A 119 18.38 -3.45 -11.75
N SER A 120 18.57 -2.14 -11.92
CA SER A 120 18.23 -1.40 -13.15
C SER A 120 16.76 -1.58 -13.58
N TRP A 121 15.86 -1.64 -12.60
CA TRP A 121 14.39 -1.74 -12.76
C TRP A 121 13.67 -0.39 -12.57
N SER A 122 14.42 0.71 -12.50
CA SER A 122 13.86 2.05 -12.50
C SER A 122 13.18 2.36 -13.84
N THR A 123 12.15 3.19 -13.79
CA THR A 123 11.56 3.78 -15.01
C THR A 123 12.62 4.68 -15.65
N PRO A 124 12.87 4.56 -16.97
CA PRO A 124 13.80 5.46 -17.65
C PRO A 124 13.28 6.89 -17.53
N TYR A 125 14.17 7.85 -17.26
CA TYR A 125 13.84 9.27 -17.22
C TYR A 125 14.75 10.02 -18.20
N LEU A 126 14.24 11.11 -18.77
CA LEU A 126 15.00 12.01 -19.62
C LEU A 126 15.44 13.22 -18.79
N SER A 127 16.71 13.59 -18.90
CA SER A 127 17.23 14.84 -18.33
C SER A 127 17.03 15.99 -19.32
N SER A 128 16.64 17.17 -18.82
CA SER A 128 16.50 18.41 -19.61
C SER A 128 17.84 19.05 -20.00
N GLU A 129 18.95 18.59 -19.43
CA GLU A 129 20.32 19.09 -19.66
C GLU A 129 20.84 18.82 -21.08
N ALA A 130 20.14 18.05 -21.90
CA ALA A 130 20.57 17.66 -23.24
C ALA A 130 20.63 18.83 -24.25
N ALA A 131 20.13 20.02 -23.89
CA ALA A 131 20.21 21.21 -24.72
C ALA A 131 20.52 22.45 -23.86
N THR A 132 21.27 23.40 -24.40
CA THR A 132 21.43 24.74 -23.84
C THR A 132 20.61 25.70 -24.69
N THR A 133 19.57 26.27 -24.11
CA THR A 133 18.63 27.20 -24.73
C THR A 133 18.56 28.49 -23.94
N THR A 134 18.19 29.58 -24.59
CA THR A 134 18.00 30.87 -23.93
C THR A 134 16.80 30.79 -22.99
N PRO A 135 16.86 31.39 -21.79
CA PRO A 135 15.69 31.49 -20.91
C PRO A 135 14.51 32.13 -21.63
N ILE A 136 13.36 31.45 -21.61
CA ILE A 136 12.13 31.93 -22.24
C ILE A 136 11.42 32.88 -21.28
N ALA A 137 10.94 34.02 -21.77
CA ALA A 137 10.18 34.95 -20.94
C ALA A 137 8.88 34.30 -20.46
N GLU A 138 8.47 34.56 -19.21
CA GLU A 138 7.28 33.94 -18.61
C GLU A 138 6.01 34.16 -19.46
N THR A 139 5.92 35.32 -20.14
CA THR A 139 4.82 35.67 -21.06
C THR A 139 4.78 34.82 -22.32
N GLU A 140 5.91 34.22 -22.72
CA GLU A 140 6.05 33.41 -23.94
C GLU A 140 5.89 31.91 -23.67
N VAL A 141 5.85 31.51 -22.39
CA VAL A 141 5.68 30.11 -21.97
C VAL A 141 4.45 29.45 -22.61
N PRO A 142 3.25 30.07 -22.66
CA PRO A 142 2.09 29.41 -23.27
C PRO A 142 2.26 29.15 -24.77
N ALA A 143 2.83 30.11 -25.50
CA ALA A 143 3.06 29.97 -26.94
C ALA A 143 4.13 28.90 -27.23
N THR A 144 5.20 28.90 -26.44
CA THR A 144 6.27 27.90 -26.56
C THR A 144 5.82 26.51 -26.15
N ALA A 145 4.95 26.39 -25.14
CA ALA A 145 4.33 25.12 -24.77
C ALA A 145 3.52 24.54 -25.94
N GLN A 146 2.80 25.39 -26.66
CA GLN A 146 2.00 25.00 -27.82
C GLN A 146 2.90 24.52 -28.98
N SER A 147 3.97 25.24 -29.32
CA SER A 147 4.89 24.80 -30.37
C SER A 147 5.59 23.49 -30.02
N VAL A 148 6.07 23.35 -28.79
CA VAL A 148 6.67 22.10 -28.28
C VAL A 148 5.67 20.93 -28.36
N LEU A 149 4.40 21.17 -28.03
CA LEU A 149 3.35 20.15 -28.15
C LEU A 149 3.09 19.75 -29.60
N GLU A 150 3.06 20.73 -30.51
CA GLU A 150 2.86 20.51 -31.94
C GLU A 150 4.02 19.71 -32.55
N ALA A 151 5.26 19.96 -32.11
CA ALA A 151 6.43 19.18 -32.49
C ALA A 151 6.39 17.73 -31.98
N ALA A 152 5.80 17.48 -30.80
CA ALA A 152 5.70 16.14 -30.21
C ALA A 152 4.66 15.23 -30.90
N ARG A 153 3.58 15.81 -31.44
CA ARG A 153 2.44 15.08 -32.03
C ARG A 153 2.80 14.17 -33.21
N PRO A 154 3.56 14.60 -34.23
CA PRO A 154 3.94 13.74 -35.36
C PRO A 154 4.80 12.53 -34.94
N GLU A 155 5.52 12.63 -33.81
CA GLU A 155 6.31 11.54 -33.22
C GLU A 155 5.46 10.54 -32.40
N GLY A 156 4.14 10.73 -32.39
CA GLY A 156 3.18 9.81 -31.80
C GLY A 156 2.86 10.06 -30.32
N LEU A 157 3.29 11.19 -29.74
CA LEU A 157 2.77 11.62 -28.44
C LEU A 157 1.35 12.19 -28.59
N THR A 158 0.38 11.36 -28.24
CA THR A 158 -1.04 11.76 -28.18
C THR A 158 -1.44 12.16 -26.76
N ASP A 159 -2.42 13.05 -26.65
CA ASP A 159 -3.03 13.48 -25.39
C ASP A 159 -3.61 12.30 -24.55
N PRO A 160 -3.71 12.46 -23.22
CA PRO A 160 -3.23 13.59 -22.42
C PRO A 160 -1.71 13.56 -22.19
N VAL A 161 -1.08 14.74 -22.23
CA VAL A 161 0.34 14.95 -21.94
C VAL A 161 0.53 16.06 -20.91
N ALA A 162 1.59 15.94 -20.10
CA ALA A 162 2.11 17.01 -19.28
C ALA A 162 3.39 17.57 -19.91
N ILE A 163 3.47 18.89 -19.97
CA ILE A 163 4.63 19.63 -20.49
C ILE A 163 5.34 20.25 -19.29
N THR A 164 6.61 19.91 -19.10
CA THR A 164 7.46 20.46 -18.05
C THR A 164 8.54 21.33 -18.69
N PRO A 165 8.46 22.67 -18.54
CA PRO A 165 9.50 23.58 -19.01
C PRO A 165 10.84 23.30 -18.34
N SER A 166 11.94 23.57 -19.05
CA SER A 166 13.27 23.58 -18.43
C SER A 166 13.49 24.87 -17.63
N THR A 167 14.02 24.77 -16.42
CA THR A 167 14.34 25.93 -15.57
C THR A 167 15.66 26.59 -15.94
N ASP A 168 16.57 25.85 -16.56
CA ASP A 168 17.98 26.25 -16.73
C ASP A 168 18.33 26.54 -18.19
N GLY A 169 17.31 26.73 -19.04
CA GLY A 169 17.49 26.90 -20.48
C GLY A 169 17.92 25.60 -21.13
N GLY A 170 17.03 24.61 -21.15
CA GLY A 170 17.26 23.35 -21.86
C GLY A 170 16.01 22.79 -22.51
N ALA A 171 16.04 21.50 -22.86
CA ALA A 171 14.92 20.86 -23.53
C ALA A 171 13.69 20.75 -22.61
N TRP A 172 12.52 21.04 -23.16
CA TRP A 172 11.24 20.87 -22.49
C TRP A 172 10.81 19.40 -22.54
N LEU A 173 10.30 18.89 -21.43
CA LEU A 173 9.86 17.51 -21.35
C LEU A 173 8.35 17.42 -21.63
N VAL A 174 7.98 16.66 -22.65
CA VAL A 174 6.59 16.29 -22.96
C VAL A 174 6.41 14.82 -22.58
N SER A 175 5.51 14.53 -21.63
CA SER A 175 5.28 13.17 -21.13
C SER A 175 3.81 12.80 -21.16
N GLN A 176 3.49 11.61 -21.65
CA GLN A 176 2.14 11.07 -21.56
C GLN A 176 1.81 10.71 -20.12
N VAL A 177 0.64 11.19 -19.67
CA VAL A 177 0.16 11.01 -18.29
C VAL A 177 -1.05 10.07 -18.23
N GLN A 178 -1.35 9.34 -19.31
CA GLN A 178 -2.48 8.43 -19.34
C GLN A 178 -2.21 7.16 -18.52
N ARG A 179 -2.87 7.10 -17.38
CA ARG A 179 -2.79 6.00 -16.42
C ARG A 179 -3.96 5.02 -16.47
N SER A 180 -4.96 5.31 -17.31
CA SER A 180 -6.04 4.39 -17.66
C SER A 180 -5.62 3.49 -18.82
N TRP A 181 -6.29 2.35 -18.96
CA TRP A 181 -6.04 1.39 -20.03
C TRP A 181 -6.51 1.94 -21.39
N PRO A 182 -5.68 1.85 -22.45
CA PRO A 182 -4.30 1.36 -22.46
C PRO A 182 -3.34 2.37 -21.82
N LEU A 183 -2.37 1.90 -21.02
CA LEU A 183 -1.36 2.76 -20.42
C LEU A 183 -0.51 3.44 -21.51
N LYS A 184 -0.31 4.74 -21.37
CA LYS A 184 0.61 5.52 -22.22
C LYS A 184 1.56 6.31 -21.35
N GLN A 185 2.86 6.07 -21.49
CA GLN A 185 3.91 6.63 -20.65
C GLN A 185 5.14 7.01 -21.51
N ASP A 186 4.92 7.34 -22.79
CA ASP A 186 6.00 7.82 -23.64
C ASP A 186 6.38 9.25 -23.23
N SER A 187 7.68 9.55 -23.28
CA SER A 187 8.23 10.86 -22.94
C SER A 187 9.24 11.30 -23.98
N MET A 188 9.28 12.60 -24.26
CA MET A 188 10.22 13.24 -25.19
C MET A 188 10.78 14.51 -24.60
N ALA A 189 12.08 14.75 -24.83
CA ALA A 189 12.75 16.01 -24.58
C ALA A 189 12.84 16.77 -25.91
N ILE A 190 12.29 17.98 -25.95
CA ILE A 190 12.17 18.81 -27.16
C ILE A 190 12.86 20.14 -26.91
N ASP A 191 13.73 20.54 -27.83
CA ASP A 191 14.32 21.87 -27.80
C ASP A 191 13.24 22.93 -28.14
N PRO A 192 12.91 23.85 -27.23
CA PRO A 192 11.87 24.85 -27.46
C PRO A 192 12.20 25.88 -28.56
N THR A 193 13.46 26.01 -28.95
CA THR A 193 13.89 26.99 -29.97
C THR A 193 13.95 26.37 -31.37
N SER A 194 14.52 25.18 -31.49
CA SER A 194 14.64 24.48 -32.78
C SER A 194 13.49 23.52 -33.08
N GLU A 195 12.63 23.26 -32.09
CA GLU A 195 11.54 22.26 -32.13
C GLU A 195 12.03 20.82 -32.38
N ALA A 196 13.34 20.59 -32.28
CA ALA A 196 13.93 19.28 -32.48
C ALA A 196 13.73 18.38 -31.26
N VAL A 197 13.38 17.12 -31.50
CA VAL A 197 13.38 16.07 -30.46
C VAL A 197 14.82 15.67 -30.17
N VAL A 198 15.31 16.03 -28.98
CA VAL A 198 16.69 15.75 -28.54
C VAL A 198 16.79 14.45 -27.74
N GLY A 199 15.66 13.87 -27.31
CA GLY A 199 15.62 12.58 -26.64
C GLY A 199 14.22 12.01 -26.54
N SER A 200 14.10 10.68 -26.52
CA SER A 200 12.81 10.00 -26.33
C SER A 200 12.96 8.72 -25.52
N VAL A 201 11.91 8.40 -24.77
CA VAL A 201 11.72 7.14 -24.05
C VAL A 201 10.33 6.63 -24.39
N ARG A 202 10.24 5.43 -24.96
CA ARG A 202 8.95 4.77 -25.22
C ARG A 202 8.61 3.81 -24.09
N PHE A 203 7.34 3.77 -23.71
CA PHE A 203 6.79 2.80 -22.77
C PHE A 203 7.03 1.36 -23.25
N ALA A 204 7.05 1.14 -24.57
CA ALA A 204 7.39 -0.15 -25.16
C ALA A 204 8.78 -0.66 -24.73
N ASP A 205 9.73 0.24 -24.52
CA ASP A 205 11.12 -0.08 -24.17
C ASP A 205 11.36 -0.12 -22.66
N TRP A 206 10.33 0.18 -21.84
CA TRP A 206 10.46 0.10 -20.39
C TRP A 206 10.78 -1.33 -19.93
N PRO A 207 11.63 -1.48 -18.90
CA PRO A 207 11.79 -2.74 -18.21
C PRO A 207 10.44 -3.30 -17.75
N VAL A 208 10.28 -4.62 -17.81
CA VAL A 208 9.03 -5.30 -17.39
C VAL A 208 8.65 -4.92 -15.95
N ALA A 209 9.63 -4.82 -15.05
CA ALA A 209 9.41 -4.39 -13.68
C ALA A 209 8.81 -2.96 -13.59
N GLY A 210 9.26 -2.03 -14.44
CA GLY A 210 8.71 -0.68 -14.53
C GLY A 210 7.27 -0.67 -15.02
N LYS A 211 6.97 -1.45 -16.08
CA LYS A 211 5.60 -1.61 -16.60
C LYS A 211 4.65 -2.20 -15.55
N LEU A 212 5.09 -3.23 -14.84
CA LEU A 212 4.31 -3.87 -13.78
C LEU A 212 4.10 -2.94 -12.57
N ALA A 213 5.12 -2.16 -12.20
CA ALA A 213 4.99 -1.16 -11.15
C ALA A 213 3.95 -0.10 -11.52
N GLU A 214 4.01 0.48 -12.72
CA GLU A 214 3.04 1.49 -13.16
C GLU A 214 1.61 0.92 -13.24
N ALA A 215 1.45 -0.27 -13.80
CA ALA A 215 0.16 -0.97 -13.82
C ALA A 215 -0.36 -1.24 -12.40
N GLY A 216 0.51 -1.69 -11.49
CA GLY A 216 0.16 -1.98 -10.10
C GLY A 216 -0.27 -0.72 -9.33
N ILE A 217 0.48 0.38 -9.46
CA ILE A 217 0.17 1.67 -8.84
C ILE A 217 -1.17 2.20 -9.40
N SER A 218 -1.32 2.21 -10.72
CA SER A 218 -2.54 2.68 -11.38
C SER A 218 -3.76 1.83 -11.05
N PHE A 219 -3.58 0.52 -10.83
CA PHE A 219 -4.64 -0.35 -10.36
C PHE A 219 -5.00 -0.05 -8.90
N HIS A 220 -4.02 0.06 -8.00
CA HIS A 220 -4.24 0.38 -6.60
C HIS A 220 -4.96 1.73 -6.40
N MET A 221 -4.64 2.74 -7.20
CA MET A 221 -5.30 4.05 -7.15
C MET A 221 -6.67 4.09 -7.82
N GLY A 222 -7.14 2.99 -8.41
CA GLY A 222 -8.46 2.95 -9.04
C GLY A 222 -8.53 3.57 -10.44
N ILE A 223 -7.39 3.76 -11.11
CA ILE A 223 -7.31 4.49 -12.40
C ILE A 223 -7.25 3.52 -13.59
N LEU A 224 -6.50 2.42 -13.48
CA LEU A 224 -6.12 1.58 -14.62
C LEU A 224 -7.29 1.13 -15.51
N PHE A 225 -8.44 0.75 -14.95
CA PHE A 225 -9.61 0.35 -15.76
C PHE A 225 -10.79 1.32 -15.64
N GLY A 226 -10.60 2.50 -15.02
CA GLY A 226 -11.69 3.43 -14.74
C GLY A 226 -12.67 2.88 -13.68
N TRP A 227 -13.98 3.11 -13.89
CA TRP A 227 -15.02 2.81 -12.90
C TRP A 227 -15.11 1.33 -12.44
N PRO A 228 -14.85 0.29 -13.26
CA PRO A 228 -14.84 -1.09 -12.78
C PRO A 228 -13.77 -1.33 -11.72
N ASN A 229 -12.60 -0.71 -11.87
CA ASN A 229 -11.54 -0.78 -10.86
C ASN A 229 -11.96 -0.07 -9.57
N GLN A 230 -12.59 1.10 -9.69
CA GLN A 230 -13.11 1.83 -8.53
C GLN A 230 -14.16 1.03 -7.75
N LEU A 231 -15.10 0.36 -8.44
CA LEU A 231 -16.08 -0.52 -7.78
C LEU A 231 -15.42 -1.70 -7.07
N LEU A 232 -14.39 -2.30 -7.68
CA LEU A 232 -13.63 -3.38 -7.06
C LEU A 232 -12.95 -2.88 -5.76
N LEU A 233 -12.30 -1.72 -5.80
CA LEU A 233 -11.65 -1.13 -4.63
C LEU A 233 -12.66 -0.76 -3.54
N ILE A 234 -13.82 -0.22 -3.90
CA ILE A 234 -14.92 0.06 -2.97
C ILE A 234 -15.40 -1.24 -2.31
N ALA A 235 -15.55 -2.33 -3.09
CA ALA A 235 -15.96 -3.62 -2.55
C ALA A 235 -14.93 -4.19 -1.57
N ILE A 236 -13.63 -4.08 -1.89
CA ILE A 236 -12.54 -4.52 -1.00
C ILE A 236 -12.50 -3.67 0.28
N ALA A 237 -12.59 -2.34 0.15
CA ALA A 237 -12.63 -1.43 1.30
C ALA A 237 -13.83 -1.71 2.21
N GLY A 238 -15.02 -1.88 1.63
CA GLY A 238 -16.23 -2.26 2.34
C GLY A 238 -16.09 -3.62 3.04
N ALA A 239 -15.44 -4.60 2.39
CA ALA A 239 -15.15 -5.89 2.99
C ALA A 239 -14.21 -5.77 4.20
N VAL A 240 -13.14 -4.97 4.11
CA VAL A 240 -12.23 -4.72 5.24
C VAL A 240 -12.96 -4.05 6.40
N ILE A 241 -13.77 -3.02 6.14
CA ILE A 241 -14.59 -2.36 7.16
C ILE A 241 -15.54 -3.37 7.82
N ALA A 242 -16.24 -4.18 7.02
CA ALA A 242 -17.13 -5.22 7.54
C ALA A 242 -16.38 -6.24 8.41
N LEU A 243 -15.17 -6.67 8.00
CA LEU A 243 -14.33 -7.57 8.79
C LEU A 243 -13.95 -6.96 10.13
N ILE A 244 -13.54 -5.69 10.16
CA ILE A 244 -13.23 -4.95 11.38
C ILE A 244 -14.44 -4.88 12.30
N VAL A 245 -15.60 -4.44 11.78
CA VAL A 245 -16.84 -4.30 12.56
C VAL A 245 -17.31 -5.66 13.11
N ILE A 246 -17.33 -6.71 12.28
CA ILE A 246 -17.73 -8.05 12.72
C ILE A 246 -16.72 -8.59 13.74
N GLY A 247 -15.42 -8.39 13.52
CA GLY A 247 -14.35 -8.75 14.44
C GLY A 247 -14.53 -8.12 15.82
N TYR A 248 -14.70 -6.79 15.84
CA TYR A 248 -14.92 -6.03 17.07
C TYR A 248 -16.21 -6.45 17.77
N ARG A 249 -17.30 -6.65 17.03
CA ARG A 249 -18.57 -7.17 17.58
C ARG A 249 -18.40 -8.56 18.21
N MET A 250 -17.66 -9.45 17.56
CA MET A 250 -17.36 -10.78 18.10
C MET A 250 -16.55 -10.70 19.38
N TRP A 251 -15.57 -9.78 19.43
CA TRP A 251 -14.77 -9.52 20.63
C TRP A 251 -15.62 -8.92 21.76
N TRP A 252 -16.40 -7.88 21.50
CA TRP A 252 -17.23 -7.19 22.51
C TRP A 252 -18.20 -8.13 23.23
N ARG A 253 -18.75 -9.09 22.49
CA ARG A 253 -19.66 -10.14 22.99
C ARG A 253 -18.96 -11.23 23.79
N ARG A 254 -17.64 -11.35 23.65
CA ARG A 254 -16.78 -12.33 24.35
C ARG A 254 -15.85 -11.68 25.35
N ARG A 255 -15.92 -10.36 25.52
CA ARG A 255 -14.97 -9.59 26.32
C ARG A 255 -14.80 -10.29 27.67
N PRO A 256 -13.57 -10.63 28.07
CA PRO A 256 -13.39 -11.35 29.31
C PRO A 256 -13.81 -10.47 30.46
N LYS A 257 -14.47 -11.10 31.43
CA LYS A 257 -14.81 -10.44 32.68
C LYS A 257 -13.59 -10.55 33.61
N PRO A 258 -13.32 -9.52 34.44
CA PRO A 258 -12.30 -9.60 35.48
C PRO A 258 -12.45 -10.91 36.28
N PRO A 259 -11.33 -11.59 36.63
CA PRO A 259 -9.95 -11.13 36.53
C PRO A 259 -9.24 -11.43 35.19
N ARG A 260 -9.93 -11.96 34.17
CA ARG A 260 -9.26 -12.34 32.91
C ARG A 260 -8.92 -11.13 32.06
N THR A 261 -7.65 -11.01 31.63
CA THR A 261 -7.25 -10.07 30.58
C THR A 261 -7.59 -10.67 29.22
N GLY A 262 -8.13 -9.88 28.28
CA GLY A 262 -8.60 -10.38 26.96
C GLY A 262 -7.52 -10.70 25.96
N LEU A 263 -6.30 -10.78 26.46
CA LEU A 263 -5.11 -11.01 25.68
C LEU A 263 -4.92 -12.52 25.48
N PRO A 264 -4.35 -12.94 24.34
CA PRO A 264 -3.92 -14.32 24.15
C PRO A 264 -2.97 -14.76 25.27
N ARG A 265 -2.96 -16.07 25.55
CA ARG A 265 -1.96 -16.66 26.43
C ARG A 265 -0.60 -16.63 25.73
N PRO A 266 0.50 -16.36 26.45
CA PRO A 266 1.84 -16.47 25.90
C PRO A 266 2.10 -17.86 25.33
N LEU A 267 3.11 -17.97 24.46
CA LEU A 267 3.54 -19.25 23.89
C LEU A 267 3.69 -20.32 24.99
N GLY A 268 2.95 -21.42 24.83
CA GLY A 268 2.79 -22.45 25.87
C GLY A 268 4.04 -23.29 26.09
N ARG A 269 4.11 -23.95 27.26
CA ARG A 269 5.22 -24.84 27.69
C ARG A 269 5.56 -26.03 26.77
N ARG A 270 4.78 -26.28 25.71
CA ARG A 270 4.96 -27.43 24.80
C ARG A 270 5.89 -27.16 23.61
N VAL A 271 6.43 -25.96 23.50
CA VAL A 271 7.39 -25.58 22.45
C VAL A 271 8.71 -25.24 23.14
N ASP A 272 9.84 -25.71 22.58
CA ASP A 272 11.15 -25.19 22.97
C ASP A 272 11.13 -23.68 22.75
N THR A 273 11.05 -22.97 23.87
CA THR A 273 10.61 -21.60 23.85
C THR A 273 11.76 -20.68 23.54
N ALA A 274 13.00 -21.06 23.88
CA ALA A 274 14.18 -20.31 23.48
C ALA A 274 14.36 -20.39 21.96
N ALA A 275 14.26 -21.60 21.39
CA ALA A 275 14.32 -21.78 19.94
C ALA A 275 13.18 -21.04 19.22
N ALA A 276 11.94 -21.12 19.72
CA ALA A 276 10.80 -20.43 19.14
C ALA A 276 10.95 -18.90 19.14
N TYR A 277 11.37 -18.32 20.27
CA TYR A 277 11.64 -16.89 20.33
C TYR A 277 12.82 -16.49 19.45
N GLY A 278 13.89 -17.29 19.40
CA GLY A 278 15.03 -17.06 18.50
C GLY A 278 14.60 -17.03 17.03
N ILE A 279 13.77 -17.97 16.59
CA ILE A 279 13.20 -18.00 15.23
C ILE A 279 12.32 -16.77 14.98
N LEU A 280 11.43 -16.42 15.92
CA LEU A 280 10.56 -15.25 15.76
C LEU A 280 11.35 -13.93 15.68
N ILE A 281 12.40 -13.78 16.48
CA ILE A 281 13.30 -12.63 16.44
C ILE A 281 14.05 -12.60 15.12
N ALA A 282 14.58 -13.73 14.65
CA ALA A 282 15.26 -13.82 13.36
C ALA A 282 14.31 -13.45 12.20
N ILE A 283 13.07 -13.96 12.21
CA ILE A 283 12.05 -13.59 11.22
C ILE A 283 11.76 -12.08 11.30
N ALA A 284 11.55 -11.53 12.49
CA ALA A 284 11.26 -10.12 12.67
C ALA A 284 12.43 -9.23 12.21
N ALA A 285 13.67 -9.65 12.45
CA ALA A 285 14.87 -8.96 11.98
C ALA A 285 14.99 -9.00 10.46
N VAL A 286 14.86 -10.18 9.83
CA VAL A 286 14.95 -10.35 8.38
C VAL A 286 13.83 -9.60 7.67
N VAL A 287 12.58 -9.71 8.13
CA VAL A 287 11.46 -8.94 7.61
C VAL A 287 11.67 -7.45 7.84
N GLY A 288 12.23 -7.06 8.99
CA GLY A 288 12.56 -5.68 9.34
C GLY A 288 13.59 -5.03 8.42
N LEU A 289 14.45 -5.80 7.74
CA LEU A 289 15.36 -5.25 6.73
C LEU A 289 14.58 -4.69 5.53
N ALA A 290 13.52 -5.37 5.10
CA ALA A 290 12.68 -4.93 3.99
C ALA A 290 11.56 -3.97 4.44
N LEU A 291 10.94 -4.26 5.59
CA LEU A 291 9.78 -3.58 6.16
C LEU A 291 10.09 -3.11 7.61
N PRO A 292 10.85 -2.01 7.81
CA PRO A 292 11.38 -1.63 9.12
C PRO A 292 10.31 -1.47 10.21
N LEU A 293 9.20 -0.80 9.90
CA LEU A 293 8.12 -0.59 10.87
C LEU A 293 7.40 -1.89 11.26
N LEU A 294 7.29 -2.85 10.33
CA LEU A 294 6.77 -4.18 10.65
C LEU A 294 7.73 -4.94 11.56
N GLY A 295 9.04 -4.91 11.25
CA GLY A 295 10.06 -5.56 12.07
C GLY A 295 10.10 -5.02 13.50
N VAL A 296 10.12 -3.70 13.67
CA VAL A 296 10.12 -3.05 14.99
C VAL A 296 8.86 -3.39 15.78
N THR A 297 7.68 -3.35 15.15
CA THR A 297 6.42 -3.68 15.84
C THR A 297 6.33 -5.17 16.18
N LEU A 298 6.83 -6.07 15.33
CA LEU A 298 6.95 -7.50 15.65
C LEU A 298 7.86 -7.75 16.85
N LEU A 299 9.04 -7.11 16.89
CA LEU A 299 9.95 -7.20 18.03
C LEU A 299 9.31 -6.67 19.31
N ALA A 300 8.54 -5.58 19.23
CA ALA A 300 7.78 -5.06 20.37
C ALA A 300 6.73 -6.07 20.88
N PHE A 301 5.99 -6.74 19.99
CA PHE A 301 5.06 -7.80 20.38
C PHE A 301 5.77 -9.01 21.02
N ILE A 302 6.92 -9.40 20.49
CA ILE A 302 7.75 -10.49 21.04
C ILE A 302 8.25 -10.11 22.45
N ALA A 303 8.77 -8.90 22.64
CA ALA A 303 9.22 -8.41 23.93
C ALA A 303 8.09 -8.36 24.96
N LEU A 304 6.88 -7.94 24.54
CA LEU A 304 5.70 -7.94 25.39
C LEU A 304 5.29 -9.38 25.79
N ASP A 305 5.28 -10.33 24.85
CA ASP A 305 4.95 -11.73 25.14
C ASP A 305 5.96 -12.35 26.12
N LEU A 306 7.25 -12.09 25.89
CA LEU A 306 8.34 -12.55 26.76
C LEU A 306 8.25 -11.96 28.16
N THR A 307 7.99 -10.65 28.28
CA THR A 307 7.82 -9.97 29.58
C THR A 307 6.67 -10.56 30.37
N ARG A 308 5.52 -10.79 29.73
CA ARG A 308 4.33 -11.39 30.35
C ARG A 308 4.52 -12.85 30.73
N ARG A 309 5.49 -13.52 30.11
CA ARG A 309 5.87 -14.88 30.46
C ARG A 309 6.81 -14.93 31.67
N ILE A 310 7.81 -14.04 31.71
CA ILE A 310 8.84 -14.03 32.76
C ILE A 310 8.28 -13.48 34.08
N VAL A 311 7.39 -12.49 34.03
CA VAL A 311 6.74 -11.90 35.21
C VAL A 311 5.42 -12.63 35.48
N PRO A 312 5.35 -13.65 36.36
CA PRO A 312 4.12 -14.36 36.66
C PRO A 312 3.36 -13.54 37.71
N GLY A 313 2.75 -12.43 37.30
CA GLY A 313 2.31 -11.42 38.26
C GLY A 313 1.28 -10.44 37.74
N MET A 314 0.15 -10.93 37.21
CA MET A 314 -1.11 -10.17 37.17
C MET A 314 -2.35 -11.07 37.39
N ASP A 315 -2.27 -12.36 37.04
CA ASP A 315 -3.42 -13.29 37.17
C ASP A 315 -3.34 -14.22 38.41
N SER A 316 -2.18 -14.32 39.09
CA SER A 316 -1.91 -15.36 40.12
C SER A 316 -1.99 -14.88 41.57
N ALA A 317 -1.86 -13.57 41.83
CA ALA A 317 -1.70 -13.05 43.19
C ALA A 317 -2.95 -13.16 44.08
N ARG A 318 -4.14 -13.39 43.52
CA ARG A 318 -5.39 -13.46 44.29
C ARG A 318 -5.83 -14.86 44.72
N LYS A 319 -5.13 -15.93 44.28
CA LYS A 319 -5.49 -17.30 44.67
C LYS A 319 -4.95 -17.72 46.04
N ASN A 320 -4.04 -16.94 46.63
CA ASN A 320 -3.38 -17.28 47.90
C ASN A 320 -3.89 -16.46 49.10
N GLU A 321 -4.89 -15.58 48.93
CA GLU A 321 -5.50 -14.80 50.03
C GLU A 321 -6.84 -15.38 50.53
N SER A 322 -7.29 -16.52 49.99
CA SER A 322 -8.56 -17.15 50.36
C SER A 322 -8.41 -18.61 50.78
N ALA A 323 -7.31 -18.95 51.45
CA ALA A 323 -7.08 -20.25 52.08
C ALA A 323 -6.81 -20.04 53.57
#